data_AF-A0A564Q566-F1
#
_entry.id   AF-A0A564Q566-F1
#
_cell.length_a   1.000
_cell.length_b   1.000
_cell.length_c   1.000
_cell.angle_alpha   90.00
_cell.angle_beta   90.00
_cell.angle_gamma   90.00
#
_symmetry.space_group_name_H-M   'P 1'
#
loop_
_entity.id
_entity.type
_entity.pdbx_description
1 polymer ?
#
loop_
_entity_poly.entity_id
_entity_poly.type
_entity_poly.pdbx_seq_one_letter_code
_entity_poly.pdbx_strand_id
1 'polypeptide(L)' 'MRKALRIRKHVEVNKKDVHNKRSLHLTESKIRRLVKYYRREKVLPEEWQYKPEIAEFIMRK' A
#
# COMPACT_ATOMS: atom_id res chain seq x y z
N MET A 1 5.46 1.70 1.92
CA MET A 1 4.75 0.44 1.61
C MET A 1 4.85 -0.59 2.75
N ARG A 2 6.01 -0.79 3.38
CA ARG A 2 6.21 -1.76 4.50
C ARG A 2 5.14 -1.70 5.61
N LYS A 3 4.73 -0.49 6.04
CA LYS A 3 3.67 -0.31 7.05
C LYS A 3 2.33 -0.89 6.61
N ALA A 4 1.92 -0.67 5.36
CA ALA A 4 0.66 -1.21 4.82
C ALA A 4 0.67 -2.75 4.80
N LEU A 5 1.80 -3.36 4.42
CA LEU A 5 1.96 -4.83 4.42
C LEU A 5 1.85 -5.41 5.84
N ARG A 6 2.49 -4.78 6.83
CA ARG A 6 2.36 -5.20 8.24
C ARG A 6 0.92 -5.12 8.75
N ILE A 7 0.24 -4.00 8.49
CA ILE A 7 -1.15 -3.83 8.91
C ILE A 7 -2.06 -4.83 8.18
N ARG A 8 -1.81 -5.11 6.91
CA ARG A 8 -2.57 -6.11 6.14
C ARG A 8 -2.45 -7.49 6.77
N LYS A 9 -1.24 -7.96 7.08
CA LYS A 9 -1.01 -9.24 7.78
C LYS A 9 -1.70 -9.29 9.14
N HIS A 10 -1.64 -8.20 9.91
CA HIS A 10 -2.32 -8.10 11.20
C HIS A 10 -3.84 -8.20 11.09
N VAL A 11 -4.45 -7.48 10.14
CA VAL A 11 -5.91 -7.47 9.93
C VAL A 11 -6.42 -8.79 9.34
N GLU A 12 -5.58 -9.50 8.58
CA GLU A 12 -5.92 -10.82 8.03
C GLU A 12 -6.15 -11.86 9.13
N VAL A 13 -5.31 -11.83 10.17
CA VAL A 13 -5.46 -12.65 11.39
C VAL A 13 -6.58 -12.08 12.28
N ASN A 14 -6.60 -10.77 12.49
CA ASN A 14 -7.53 -10.09 13.40
C ASN A 14 -8.64 -9.34 12.64
N LYS A 15 -9.57 -10.08 12.04
CA LYS A 15 -10.60 -9.53 11.14
C LYS A 15 -11.57 -8.54 11.82
N LYS A 16 -11.70 -8.59 13.14
CA LYS A 16 -12.59 -7.71 13.94
C LYS A 16 -11.94 -6.38 14.32
N ASP A 17 -10.66 -6.18 13.99
CA ASP A 17 -9.94 -4.94 14.31
C ASP A 17 -10.28 -3.82 13.31
N VAL A 18 -11.38 -3.11 13.59
CA VAL A 18 -11.90 -2.03 12.74
C VAL A 18 -10.94 -0.83 12.67
N HIS A 19 -10.23 -0.55 13.77
CA HIS A 19 -9.29 0.57 13.84
C HIS A 19 -8.12 0.37 12.87
N ASN A 20 -7.52 -0.82 12.89
CA ASN A 20 -6.43 -1.15 11.98
C ASN A 20 -6.90 -1.30 10.53
N LYS A 21 -8.13 -1.76 10.30
CA LYS A 21 -8.73 -1.76 8.96
C LYS A 21 -8.86 -0.34 8.37
N ARG A 22 -9.30 0.64 9.18
CA ARG A 22 -9.33 2.05 8.78
C ARG A 22 -7.92 2.59 8.52
N SER A 23 -6.97 2.28 9.40
CA SER A 23 -5.57 2.69 9.24
C SER A 23 -4.91 2.11 7.98
N LEU A 24 -5.25 0.86 7.61
CA LEU A 24 -4.84 0.26 6.35
C LEU A 24 -5.35 1.06 5.16
N HIS A 25 -6.65 1.38 5.15
CA HIS A 25 -7.28 2.12 4.07
C HIS A 25 -6.67 3.52 3.88
N LEU A 26 -6.41 4.24 4.98
CA LEU A 26 -5.74 5.56 4.93
C LEU A 26 -4.33 5.46 4.37
N THR A 27 -3.59 4.42 4.77
CA THR A 27 -2.22 4.19 4.30
C THR A 27 -2.20 3.86 2.81
N GLU A 28 -3.10 3.01 2.32
CA GLU A 28 -3.24 2.69 0.90
C GLU A 28 -3.66 3.91 0.07
N SER A 29 -4.58 4.72 0.57
CA SER A 29 -4.97 5.98 -0.08
C SER A 29 -3.82 6.97 -0.17
N LYS A 30 -2.94 7.05 0.84
CA LYS A 30 -1.71 7.85 0.75
C LYS A 30 -0.76 7.32 -0.32
N ILE A 31 -0.57 6.00 -0.42
CA ILE A 31 0.25 5.38 -1.45
C ILE A 31 -0.30 5.73 -2.84
N ARG A 32 -1.60 5.55 -3.09
CA ARG A 32 -2.23 5.89 -4.38
C ARG A 32 -2.03 7.35 -4.77
N ARG A 33 -2.12 8.28 -3.82
CA ARG A 33 -1.85 9.71 -4.06
C ARG A 33 -0.40 9.98 -4.45
N LEU A 34 0.56 9.36 -3.74
CA LEU A 34 1.98 9.51 -4.08
C LEU A 34 2.29 8.94 -5.45
N VAL A 35 1.69 7.81 -5.81
CA VAL A 35 1.84 7.19 -7.13
C VAL A 35 1.33 8.12 -8.22
N LYS A 36 0.14 8.71 -8.04
CA LYS A 36 -0.39 9.71 -8.97
C LYS A 36 0.55 10.93 -9.10
N TYR A 37 1.09 11.41 -7.98
CA TYR A 37 2.05 12.51 -7.98
C TYR A 37 3.30 12.16 -8.78
N TYR A 38 3.98 11.07 -8.45
CA TYR A 38 5.23 10.68 -9.13
C TYR A 38 5.04 10.26 -10.59
N ARG A 39 3.84 9.79 -10.98
CA ARG A 39 3.47 9.62 -12.40
C ARG A 39 3.40 10.96 -13.12
N ARG A 40 2.78 11.98 -12.51
CA ARG A 40 2.70 13.33 -13.08
C ARG A 40 4.08 13.96 -13.23
N GLU A 41 4.96 13.77 -12.26
CA GLU A 41 6.35 14.26 -12.31
C GLU A 41 7.25 13.41 -13.24
N LYS A 42 6.71 12.41 -13.96
CA LYS A 42 7.43 11.50 -14.88
C LYS A 42 8.59 10.71 -14.26
N VAL A 43 8.62 10.61 -12.92
CA VAL A 43 9.60 9.80 -12.19
C VAL A 43 9.23 8.32 -12.23
N LEU A 44 7.93 8.01 -12.26
CA LEU A 44 7.42 6.65 -12.40
C LEU A 44 6.83 6.41 -13.80
N PRO A 45 7.02 5.21 -14.38
CA PRO A 45 6.33 4.81 -15.59
C PRO A 45 4.82 4.93 -15.44
N GLU A 46 4.14 5.34 -16.51
CA GLU A 46 2.69 5.60 -16.47
C GLU A 46 1.86 4.32 -16.25
N GLU A 47 2.40 3.18 -16.66
CA GLU A 47 1.83 1.85 -16.46
C GLU A 47 2.00 1.32 -15.03
N TRP A 48 2.78 2.01 -14.18
CA TRP A 48 3.05 1.53 -12.84
C TRP A 48 1.77 1.59 -11.97
N GLN A 49 1.36 0.42 -11.46
CA GLN A 49 0.20 0.26 -10.59
C GLN A 49 0.60 -0.34 -9.23
N TYR A 50 0.07 0.24 -8.16
CA TYR A 50 0.23 -0.33 -6.82
C TYR A 50 -0.62 -1.60 -6.68
N LYS A 51 0.03 -2.77 -6.66
CA LYS A 51 -0.54 -4.05 -6.25
C LYS A 51 0.14 -4.51 -4.96
N PRO A 52 -0.61 -4.84 -3.89
CA PRO A 52 -0.04 -5.25 -2.61
C PRO A 52 0.86 -6.50 -2.70
N GLU A 53 0.53 -7.45 -3.58
CA GLU A 53 1.32 -8.65 -3.85
C GLU A 53 2.70 -8.30 -4.44
N ILE A 54 2.74 -7.39 -5.41
CA ILE A 54 3.98 -6.88 -6.00
C ILE A 54 4.79 -6.11 -4.96
N ALA A 55 4.12 -5.32 -4.12
CA ALA A 55 4.78 -4.57 -3.05
C ALA A 55 5.43 -5.51 -2.01
N GLU A 56 4.82 -6.66 -1.72
CA GLU A 56 5.41 -7.67 -0.84
C GLU A 56 6.66 -8.30 -1.47
N PHE A 57 6.62 -8.64 -2.76
CA PHE A 57 7.75 -9.18 -3.49
C PHE A 57 8.95 -8.22 -3.52
N ILE A 58 8.73 -6.95 -3.85
CA ILE A 58 9.79 -5.92 -3.91
C ILE A 58 10.43 -5.67 -2.53
N MET A 59 9.66 -5.80 -1.45
CA MET A 59 10.11 -5.48 -0.08
C MET A 59 10.74 -6.67 0.66
N ARG A 60 10.67 -7.89 0.10
CA ARG A 60 11.24 -9.11 0.68
C ARG A 60 12.72 -9.32 0.30
N LYS A 61 13.25 -8.48 -0.58
CA LYS A 61 14.66 -8.39 -0.96
C LYS A 61 15.36 -7.34 -0.08
#